data_AF-A0A444IVA4-F1
#
_entry.id   AF-A0A444IVA4-F1
#
_cell.length_a   1.000
_cell.length_b   1.000
_cell.length_c   1.000
_cell.angle_alpha   90.00
_cell.angle_beta   90.00
_cell.angle_gamma   90.00
#
_symmetry.space_group_name_H-M   'P 1'
#
loop_
_entity.id
_entity.type
_entity.pdbx_description
1 polymer ?
#
loop_
_entity_poly.entity_id
_entity_poly.type
_entity_poly.pdbx_seq_one_letter_code
_entity_poly.pdbx_strand_id
1 'polypeptide(L)'
;MIVTASRHAAVTYKEMLDELGAPPSAVIISGTAEDKKRLRPHSNSALQKQQRKQFAKPLADEPLAFLIVKDMLLTGFDAPICQVMYLDRKLRDHTLLQAIARVNRTAQGKQRGFIVDYYGLSDYLADALEVFSAEDIQGAMQSLKDEIPKLMARIPG
;
A
#
# COMPACT_ATOMS: atom_id res chain seq x y z
N MET A 1 -2.75 0.81 -0.29
CA MET A 1 -1.84 0.26 -1.32
C MET A 1 -1.28 -1.07 -0.83
N ILE A 2 -1.11 -2.07 -1.70
CA ILE A 2 -0.56 -3.39 -1.37
C ILE A 2 0.73 -3.58 -2.17
N VAL A 3 1.85 -3.79 -1.50
CA VAL A 3 3.17 -4.00 -2.10
C VAL A 3 3.52 -5.48 -1.99
N THR A 4 3.54 -6.15 -3.13
CA THR A 4 3.63 -7.61 -3.23
C THR A 4 5.02 -8.09 -3.61
N ALA A 5 5.38 -9.31 -3.24
CA ALA A 5 6.68 -9.91 -3.56
C ALA A 5 6.88 -10.16 -5.06
N SER A 6 5.80 -10.42 -5.82
CA SER A 6 5.88 -10.77 -7.23
C SER A 6 4.69 -10.27 -8.05
N ARG A 7 4.85 -10.21 -9.37
CA ARG A 7 3.77 -9.81 -10.29
C ARG A 7 2.59 -10.80 -10.24
N HIS A 8 2.88 -12.08 -10.02
CA HIS A 8 1.85 -13.11 -9.83
C HIS A 8 1.12 -12.95 -8.50
N ALA A 9 1.83 -12.61 -7.42
CA ALA A 9 1.21 -12.29 -6.15
C ALA A 9 0.27 -11.09 -6.27
N ALA A 10 0.66 -10.04 -7.01
CA ALA A 10 -0.21 -8.89 -7.28
C ALA A 10 -1.55 -9.27 -7.92
N VAL A 11 -1.53 -10.15 -8.93
CA VAL A 11 -2.75 -10.65 -9.58
C VAL A 11 -3.54 -11.58 -8.65
N THR A 12 -2.85 -12.40 -7.83
CA THR A 12 -3.51 -13.27 -6.85
C THR A 12 -4.27 -12.45 -5.81
N TYR A 13 -3.66 -11.39 -5.26
CA TYR A 13 -4.36 -10.46 -4.36
C TYR A 13 -5.60 -9.85 -5.01
N LYS A 14 -5.53 -9.47 -6.29
CA LYS A 14 -6.67 -8.93 -7.02
C LYS A 14 -7.81 -9.93 -7.11
N GLU A 15 -7.51 -11.15 -7.54
CA GLU A 15 -8.51 -12.23 -7.66
C GLU A 15 -9.13 -12.56 -6.30
N MET A 16 -8.33 -12.67 -5.23
CA MET A 16 -8.84 -12.94 -3.89
C MET A 16 -9.70 -11.79 -3.35
N LEU A 17 -9.31 -10.53 -3.59
CA LEU A 17 -10.13 -9.38 -3.19
C LEU A 17 -11.47 -9.37 -3.92
N ASP A 18 -11.48 -9.72 -5.21
CA ASP A 18 -12.70 -9.81 -6.00
C ASP A 18 -13.61 -10.96 -5.52
N GLU A 19 -13.03 -12.13 -5.23
CA GLU A 19 -13.74 -13.29 -4.70
C GLU A 19 -14.38 -13.01 -3.33
N LEU A 20 -13.70 -12.25 -2.48
CA LEU A 20 -14.19 -11.85 -1.16
C LEU A 20 -15.22 -10.71 -1.21
N GLY A 21 -15.53 -10.16 -2.39
CA GLY A 21 -16.40 -8.99 -2.54
C GLY A 21 -15.81 -7.74 -1.88
N ALA A 22 -14.48 -7.64 -1.81
CA ALA A 22 -13.79 -6.51 -1.21
C ALA A 22 -13.96 -5.23 -2.07
N PRO A 23 -13.68 -4.04 -1.49
CA PRO A 23 -13.74 -2.79 -2.25
C PRO A 23 -12.87 -2.81 -3.52
N PRO A 24 -13.23 -2.03 -4.55
CA PRO A 24 -12.56 -2.07 -5.85
C PRO A 24 -11.04 -1.92 -5.76
N SER A 25 -10.36 -2.75 -6.55
CA SER A 25 -8.90 -2.87 -6.55
C SER A 25 -8.35 -2.91 -7.96
N ALA A 26 -7.12 -2.42 -8.14
CA ALA A 26 -6.41 -2.40 -9.42
C ALA A 26 -4.96 -2.86 -9.26
N VAL A 27 -4.47 -3.59 -10.25
CA VAL A 27 -3.09 -4.09 -10.32
C VAL A 27 -2.27 -3.21 -11.26
N ILE A 28 -1.13 -2.72 -10.77
CA ILE A 28 -0.16 -1.97 -11.56
C ILE A 28 1.18 -2.69 -11.50
N ILE A 29 1.53 -3.33 -12.61
CA ILE A 29 2.77 -4.10 -12.78
C ILE A 29 3.45 -3.75 -14.10
N SER A 30 4.77 -3.89 -14.16
CA SER A 30 5.49 -3.80 -15.43
C SER A 30 5.03 -4.91 -16.37
N GLY A 31 5.08 -4.63 -17.68
CA GLY A 31 4.85 -5.63 -18.72
C GLY A 31 6.14 -6.28 -19.18
N THR A 32 6.07 -7.55 -19.60
CA THR A 32 7.15 -8.26 -20.28
C THR A 32 6.62 -9.03 -21.49
N ALA A 33 7.48 -9.34 -22.45
CA ALA A 33 7.10 -10.09 -23.65
C ALA A 33 6.56 -11.51 -23.35
N GLU A 34 6.93 -12.06 -22.20
CA GLU A 34 6.56 -13.40 -21.73
C GLU A 34 5.24 -13.42 -20.94
N ASP A 35 4.59 -12.26 -20.78
CA ASP A 35 3.37 -12.14 -19.98
C ASP A 35 2.22 -12.97 -20.54
N LYS A 36 1.90 -14.04 -19.83
CA LYS A 36 0.73 -14.90 -20.09
C LYS A 36 -0.59 -14.17 -19.78
N LYS A 37 -1.70 -14.83 -20.13
CA LYS A 37 -3.08 -14.30 -20.09
C LYS A 37 -3.48 -13.57 -18.80
N ARG A 38 -3.02 -14.01 -17.62
CA ARG A 38 -3.37 -13.39 -16.32
C ARG A 38 -2.66 -12.07 -16.04
N LEU A 39 -1.44 -11.86 -16.55
CA LEU A 39 -0.65 -10.65 -16.28
C LEU A 39 -0.89 -9.54 -17.29
N ARG A 40 -1.11 -9.92 -18.55
CA ARG A 40 -1.22 -9.00 -19.70
C ARG A 40 -2.30 -7.92 -19.56
N PRO A 41 -3.48 -8.16 -18.96
CA PRO A 41 -4.48 -7.11 -18.75
C PRO A 41 -3.99 -5.97 -17.84
N HIS A 42 -3.02 -6.25 -16.96
CA HIS A 42 -2.55 -5.33 -15.93
C HIS A 42 -1.27 -4.57 -16.31
N SER A 43 -0.70 -4.82 -17.49
CA SER A 43 0.52 -4.13 -17.96
C SER A 43 0.26 -2.94 -18.90
N ASN A 44 -1.01 -2.65 -19.23
CA ASN A 44 -1.37 -1.56 -20.13
C ASN A 44 -1.12 -0.18 -19.49
N SER A 45 -0.24 0.62 -20.08
CA SER A 45 0.20 1.91 -19.53
C SER A 45 -0.91 2.97 -19.45
N ALA A 46 -1.84 3.00 -20.41
CA ALA A 46 -2.95 3.94 -20.44
C ALA A 46 -3.94 3.63 -19.31
N LEU A 47 -4.30 2.35 -19.16
CA LEU A 47 -5.15 1.88 -18.08
C LEU A 47 -4.53 2.16 -16.71
N GLN A 48 -3.25 1.85 -16.52
CA GLN A 48 -2.55 2.14 -15.27
C GLN A 48 -2.51 3.64 -14.97
N LYS A 49 -2.35 4.50 -15.99
CA LYS A 49 -2.37 5.96 -15.81
C LYS A 49 -3.74 6.44 -15.33
N GLN A 50 -4.82 5.87 -15.86
CA GLN A 50 -6.17 6.14 -15.39
C GLN A 50 -6.36 5.67 -13.94
N GLN A 51 -6.02 4.42 -13.63
CA GLN A 51 -6.16 3.86 -12.28
C GLN A 51 -5.38 4.64 -11.22
N ARG A 52 -4.17 5.11 -11.54
CA ARG A 52 -3.40 5.99 -10.64
C ARG A 52 -4.13 7.30 -10.35
N LYS A 53 -4.76 7.90 -11.36
CA LYS A 53 -5.54 9.13 -11.18
C LYS A 53 -6.78 8.87 -10.33
N GLN A 54 -7.47 7.75 -10.54
CA GLN A 54 -8.65 7.38 -9.76
C GLN A 54 -8.30 7.16 -8.30
N PHE A 55 -7.24 6.39 -8.02
CA PHE A 55 -6.78 6.13 -6.66
C PHE A 55 -6.33 7.38 -5.90
N ALA A 56 -5.91 8.43 -6.61
CA ALA A 56 -5.50 9.69 -6.00
C ALA A 56 -6.68 10.61 -5.63
N LYS A 57 -7.93 10.20 -5.89
CA LYS A 57 -9.15 10.94 -5.53
C LYS A 57 -9.84 10.33 -4.30
N PRO A 58 -10.71 11.09 -3.61
CA PRO A 58 -11.56 10.57 -2.54
C PRO A 58 -12.43 9.39 -2.99
N LEU A 59 -12.66 8.44 -2.07
CA LEU A 59 -13.50 7.26 -2.30
C LEU A 59 -14.95 7.61 -2.67
N ALA A 60 -15.43 8.78 -2.24
CA ALA A 60 -16.74 9.30 -2.62
C ALA A 60 -16.84 9.65 -4.12
N ASP A 61 -15.72 10.02 -4.75
CA ASP A 61 -15.65 10.41 -6.16
C ASP A 61 -15.24 9.24 -7.06
N GLU A 62 -14.27 8.43 -6.59
CA GLU A 62 -13.74 7.28 -7.32
C GLU A 62 -13.64 6.08 -6.37
N PRO A 63 -14.34 4.97 -6.63
CA PRO A 63 -14.44 3.87 -5.66
C PRO A 63 -13.19 2.98 -5.58
N LEU A 64 -12.11 3.32 -6.30
CA LEU A 64 -10.89 2.54 -6.35
C LEU A 64 -10.12 2.65 -5.02
N ALA A 65 -10.31 1.65 -4.16
CA ALA A 65 -9.78 1.64 -2.79
C ALA A 65 -8.38 1.01 -2.66
N PHE A 66 -8.02 0.07 -3.55
CA PHE A 66 -6.74 -0.62 -3.48
C PHE A 66 -5.94 -0.49 -4.78
N LEU A 67 -4.70 -0.03 -4.66
CA LEU A 67 -3.65 -0.24 -5.67
C LEU A 67 -2.73 -1.36 -5.21
N ILE A 68 -2.55 -2.36 -6.06
CA ILE A 68 -1.70 -3.54 -5.83
C ILE A 68 -0.52 -3.46 -6.79
N VAL A 69 0.70 -3.46 -6.24
CA VAL A 69 1.93 -3.22 -7.00
C VAL A 69 3.02 -4.23 -6.62
N LYS A 70 4.07 -4.31 -7.45
CA LYS A 70 5.29 -5.08 -7.15
C LYS A 70 6.52 -4.18 -6.95
N ASP A 71 7.00 -3.54 -8.02
CA ASP A 71 8.07 -2.53 -7.95
C ASP A 71 7.60 -1.15 -8.38
N MET A 72 6.50 -1.08 -9.14
CA MET A 72 5.98 0.19 -9.62
C MET A 72 5.41 1.00 -8.46
N LEU A 73 5.49 2.33 -8.59
CA LEU A 73 4.90 3.29 -7.66
C LEU A 73 5.52 3.33 -6.26
N LEU A 74 6.54 2.52 -6.00
CA LEU A 74 7.40 2.67 -4.81
C LEU A 74 8.24 3.95 -4.89
N THR A 75 8.47 4.47 -6.10
CA THR A 75 9.09 5.78 -6.35
C THR A 75 8.25 6.58 -7.36
N GLY A 76 8.31 7.91 -7.27
CA GLY A 76 7.70 8.84 -8.23
C GLY A 76 6.17 8.98 -8.21
N PHE A 77 5.43 8.04 -7.60
CA PHE A 77 3.98 8.18 -7.40
C PHE A 77 3.70 8.90 -6.08
N ASP A 78 2.79 9.87 -6.15
CA ASP A 78 2.29 10.63 -5.02
C ASP A 78 0.77 10.53 -4.94
N ALA A 79 0.30 10.03 -3.80
CA ALA A 79 -1.12 9.98 -3.47
C ALA A 79 -1.24 10.30 -1.98
N PRO A 80 -1.32 11.59 -1.60
CA PRO A 80 -1.43 11.99 -0.18
C PRO A 80 -2.63 11.37 0.53
N ILE A 81 -3.68 11.05 -0.22
CA ILE A 81 -4.88 10.36 0.27
C ILE A 81 -4.63 8.88 0.63
N CYS A 82 -3.52 8.28 0.19
CA CYS A 82 -3.16 6.90 0.54
C CYS A 82 -2.91 6.81 2.05
N GLN A 83 -3.85 6.20 2.77
CA GLN A 83 -3.82 6.09 4.23
C GLN A 83 -3.03 4.87 4.71
N VAL A 84 -3.14 3.74 4.00
CA VAL A 84 -2.62 2.43 4.46
C VAL A 84 -1.75 1.80 3.39
N MET A 85 -0.59 1.27 3.77
CA MET A 85 0.26 0.44 2.93
C MET A 85 0.48 -0.93 3.55
N TYR A 86 0.12 -1.97 2.81
CA TYR A 86 0.33 -3.37 3.17
C TYR A 86 1.61 -3.87 2.51
N LEU A 87 2.52 -4.44 3.29
CA LEU A 87 3.80 -4.95 2.82
C LEU A 87 3.80 -6.49 2.90
N ASP A 88 3.83 -7.12 1.73
CA ASP A 88 3.98 -8.58 1.53
C ASP A 88 5.39 -8.92 1.00
N ARG A 89 6.32 -7.98 1.12
CA ARG A 89 7.73 -8.21 0.77
C ARG A 89 8.65 -7.43 1.69
N LYS A 90 9.86 -7.94 1.80
CA LYS A 90 10.94 -7.21 2.45
C LYS A 90 11.28 -5.93 1.68
N LEU A 91 11.06 -4.79 2.34
CA LEU A 91 11.68 -3.52 2.02
C LEU A 91 12.83 -3.30 3.01
N ARG A 92 13.92 -2.69 2.57
CA ARG A 92 15.09 -2.42 3.42
C ARG A 92 15.49 -0.96 3.32
N ASP A 93 16.12 -0.49 4.40
CA ASP A 93 16.86 0.76 4.46
C ASP A 93 16.01 1.95 3.94
N HIS A 94 16.60 2.76 3.06
CA HIS A 94 15.96 3.94 2.48
C HIS A 94 14.65 3.64 1.74
N THR A 95 14.46 2.44 1.18
CA THR A 95 13.22 2.12 0.46
C THR A 95 12.04 2.02 1.43
N LEU A 96 12.27 1.47 2.63
CA LEU A 96 11.27 1.39 3.69
C LEU A 96 10.91 2.78 4.20
N LEU A 97 11.91 3.62 4.45
CA LEU A 97 11.70 5.01 4.90
C LEU A 97 10.95 5.85 3.86
N GLN A 98 11.29 5.71 2.58
CA GLN A 98 10.57 6.38 1.49
C GLN A 98 9.11 5.93 1.39
N ALA A 99 8.83 4.65 1.64
CA ALA A 99 7.47 4.13 1.67
C ALA A 99 6.68 4.70 2.86
N ILE A 100 7.26 4.73 4.07
CA ILE A 100 6.66 5.31 5.28
C ILE A 100 6.37 6.80 5.08
N ALA A 101 7.36 7.57 4.62
CA ALA A 101 7.21 9.00 4.38
C ALA A 101 6.11 9.31 3.36
N ARG A 102 5.95 8.48 2.32
CA ARG A 102 4.84 8.61 1.37
C ARG A 102 3.48 8.41 2.04
N VAL A 103 3.35 7.38 2.86
CA VAL A 103 2.10 7.07 3.56
C VAL A 103 1.78 8.10 4.64
N ASN A 104 2.78 8.82 5.16
CA ASN A 104 2.58 9.92 6.11
C ASN A 104 2.37 11.30 5.49
N ARG A 105 2.24 11.42 4.15
CA ARG A 105 1.85 12.69 3.53
C ARG A 105 0.48 13.16 4.03
N THR A 106 0.39 14.44 4.36
CA THR A 106 -0.83 15.08 4.87
C THR A 106 -1.89 15.20 3.79
N ALA A 107 -3.14 14.89 4.14
CA ALA A 107 -4.31 15.12 3.30
C ALA A 107 -5.48 15.56 4.20
N GLN A 108 -6.47 16.26 3.65
CA GLN A 108 -7.64 16.66 4.41
C GLN A 108 -8.35 15.43 5.01
N GLY A 109 -8.61 15.46 6.31
CA GLY A 109 -9.24 14.35 7.05
C GLY A 109 -8.30 13.20 7.43
N LYS A 110 -7.03 13.21 6.97
CA LYS A 110 -6.04 12.17 7.28
C LYS A 110 -5.17 12.58 8.46
N GLN A 111 -5.28 11.84 9.56
CA GLN A 111 -4.55 12.10 10.80
C GLN A 111 -3.15 11.43 10.85
N ARG A 112 -3.01 10.24 10.27
CA ARG A 112 -1.74 9.47 10.28
C ARG A 112 -1.72 8.41 9.17
N GLY A 113 -0.54 8.03 8.71
CA GLY A 113 -0.38 6.86 7.85
C GLY A 113 -0.33 5.54 8.63
N PHE A 114 -0.66 4.43 7.98
CA PHE A 114 -0.53 3.09 8.55
C PHE A 114 0.30 2.20 7.64
N ILE A 115 1.26 1.49 8.23
CA ILE A 115 1.99 0.40 7.59
C ILE A 115 1.55 -0.90 8.23
N VAL A 116 1.08 -1.84 7.42
CA VAL A 116 0.73 -3.20 7.84
C VAL A 116 1.75 -4.13 7.22
N ASP A 117 2.52 -4.80 8.06
CA ASP A 117 3.63 -5.64 7.63
C ASP A 117 3.34 -7.11 7.91
N TYR A 118 3.36 -7.92 6.84
CA TYR A 118 3.13 -9.37 6.90
C TYR A 118 4.43 -10.18 6.87
N TYR A 119 5.58 -9.54 6.63
CA TYR A 119 6.86 -10.22 6.47
C TYR A 119 7.66 -10.32 7.77
N GLY A 120 7.34 -9.50 8.79
CA GLY A 120 8.12 -9.44 10.03
C GLY A 120 9.33 -8.51 9.91
N LEU A 121 9.12 -7.33 9.32
CA LEU A 121 10.04 -6.22 9.22
C LEU A 121 10.19 -5.41 10.51
N SER A 122 9.51 -5.78 11.60
CA SER A 122 9.56 -5.03 12.86
C SER A 122 10.99 -4.78 13.35
N ASP A 123 11.88 -5.78 13.25
CA ASP A 123 13.30 -5.63 13.62
C ASP A 123 14.05 -4.68 12.67
N TYR A 124 13.81 -4.80 11.36
CA TYR A 124 14.41 -3.92 10.35
C TYR A 124 13.84 -2.51 10.37
N LEU A 125 12.63 -2.34 10.89
CA LEU A 125 11.99 -1.04 11.05
C LEU A 125 12.62 -0.30 12.23
N ALA A 126 12.97 -0.99 13.32
CA ALA A 126 13.75 -0.39 14.41
C ALA A 126 15.09 0.14 13.88
N ASP A 127 15.84 -0.69 13.14
CA ASP A 127 17.12 -0.31 12.53
C ASP A 127 16.96 0.86 11.54
N ALA A 128 15.93 0.82 10.68
CA ALA A 128 15.66 1.89 9.73
C ALA A 128 15.21 3.19 10.42
N LEU A 129 14.60 3.09 11.60
CA LEU A 129 14.14 4.22 12.40
C LEU A 129 15.23 4.78 13.32
N GLU A 130 16.37 4.12 13.52
CA GLU A 130 17.52 4.67 14.28
C GLU A 130 18.02 6.02 13.71
N VAL A 131 17.69 6.31 12.46
CA VAL A 131 17.99 7.58 11.79
C VAL A 131 17.06 8.73 12.25
N PHE A 132 15.99 8.42 13.00
CA PHE A 132 15.01 9.37 13.55
C PHE A 132 15.21 9.56 15.06
N SER A 133 14.67 10.64 15.63
CA SER A 133 14.84 10.91 17.06
C SER A 133 14.05 9.92 17.92
N ALA A 134 14.50 9.65 19.15
CA ALA A 134 13.81 8.74 20.07
C ALA A 134 12.35 9.17 20.34
N GLU A 135 12.07 10.48 20.27
CA GLU A 135 10.74 11.07 20.39
C GLU A 135 9.85 10.75 19.18
N ASP A 136 10.42 10.66 17.96
CA ASP A 136 9.69 10.27 16.74
C ASP A 136 9.33 8.77 16.71
N ILE A 137 10.14 7.93 17.38
CA ILE A 137 9.95 6.47 17.45
C ILE A 137 8.88 6.10 18.48
N GLN A 138 8.70 6.94 19.51
CA GLN A 138 7.78 6.67 20.62
C GLN A 138 6.32 6.64 20.12
N GLY A 139 5.76 5.44 20.01
CA GLY A 139 4.40 5.20 19.50
C GLY A 139 4.29 4.90 18.00
N ALA A 140 5.42 4.85 17.27
CA ALA A 140 5.46 4.53 15.84
C ALA A 140 5.19 3.03 15.55
N MET A 141 5.58 2.14 16.47
CA MET A 141 5.31 0.71 16.39
C MET A 141 4.27 0.30 17.44
N GLN A 142 3.10 -0.12 16.99
CA GLN A 142 2.00 -0.59 17.83
C GLN A 142 1.56 -1.98 17.36
N SER A 143 1.26 -2.86 18.30
CA SER A 143 0.77 -4.20 17.99
C SER A 143 -0.61 -4.14 17.35
N LEU A 144 -0.80 -4.90 16.27
CA LEU A 144 -2.10 -5.07 15.60
C LEU A 144 -3.21 -5.49 16.57
N LYS A 145 -2.89 -6.33 17.57
CA LYS A 145 -3.88 -6.80 18.55
C LYS A 145 -4.48 -5.65 19.38
N ASP A 146 -3.69 -4.61 19.64
CA ASP A 146 -4.10 -3.48 20.49
C ASP A 146 -4.80 -2.38 19.67
N GLU A 147 -4.50 -2.28 18.37
CA GLU A 147 -5.07 -1.27 17.47
C GLU A 147 -6.36 -1.72 16.78
N ILE A 148 -6.52 -3.00 16.45
CA ILE A 148 -7.74 -3.53 15.80
C ILE A 148 -9.03 -3.07 16.53
N PRO A 149 -9.16 -3.19 17.88
CA PRO A 149 -10.36 -2.76 18.58
C PRO A 149 -10.65 -1.25 18.40
N LYS A 150 -9.62 -0.41 18.40
CA LYS A 150 -9.75 1.05 18.24
C LYS A 150 -10.16 1.44 16.81
N LEU A 151 -9.65 0.70 15.82
CA LEU A 151 -9.99 0.90 14.42
C LEU A 151 -11.43 0.46 14.13
N MET A 152 -11.86 -0.69 14.67
CA MET A 152 -13.24 -1.15 14.52
C MET A 152 -14.25 -0.17 15.12
N ALA A 153 -13.93 0.45 16.26
CA ALA A 153 -14.78 1.48 16.88
C ALA A 153 -14.94 2.76 16.02
N ARG A 154 -14.10 2.94 14.99
CA ARG A 154 -14.11 4.11 14.10
C ARG A 154 -14.79 3.84 12.75
N ILE A 155 -15.15 2.60 12.45
CA ILE A 155 -15.91 2.28 11.26
C ILE A 155 -17.37 2.62 11.56
N PRO A 156 -17.97 3.67 10.96
CA PRO A 156 -19.40 3.90 11.10
C PRO A 156 -20.16 2.69 10.56
N GLY A 157 -21.16 2.25 11.31
CA GLY A 157 -22.06 1.15 10.92
C GLY A 157 -22.94 1.51 9.72
#